data_AF-A0A816BIQ8-F1
#
_entry.id   AF-A0A816BIQ8-F1
#
_cell.length_a   1.000
_cell.length_b   1.000
_cell.length_c   1.000
_cell.angle_alpha   90.00
_cell.angle_beta   90.00
_cell.angle_gamma   90.00
#
_symmetry.space_group_name_H-M   'P 1'
#
loop_
_entity.id
_entity.type
_entity.pdbx_description
1 polymer ?
#
loop_
_entity_poly.entity_id
_entity_poly.type
_entity_poly.pdbx_seq_one_letter_code
_entity_poly.pdbx_strand_id
1 'polypeptide(L)'
;MPKKPADANKPRGPITAYALFVRTCRDELRRKYPQLSVDYNVIAKKCSERWKSMSDSEKKRFNDIADSQRKRYKEELAVYQQEQLVKQQQQDPPTSSILMPTPTTQYFIEPTQQHTLVNIQKNLKRVMAKKRDRKQKDPHAPKKPLSAYFLFCADERPKVHSSQGGMSVSDVARELGVRWKQTPAELKTKYEQAASEKKNVYQAEMALYKNQASTNLSPPETPQTPSSPHDFQSVSSFMSIQQSSQLQFDHSDTNENQADFDTLTHEHDD
;
A
#
# COMPACT_ATOMS: atom_id res chain seq x y z
N MET A 1 2.80 -5.35 -24.75
CA MET A 1 1.49 -5.40 -25.45
C MET A 1 0.62 -4.25 -24.97
N PRO A 2 0.26 -3.30 -25.84
CA PRO A 2 -0.73 -2.28 -25.49
C PRO A 2 -2.08 -2.98 -25.24
N LYS A 3 -2.79 -2.57 -24.19
CA LYS A 3 -4.13 -3.11 -23.89
C LYS A 3 -5.05 -2.74 -25.06
N LYS A 4 -5.67 -3.74 -25.70
CA LYS A 4 -6.68 -3.56 -26.75
C LYS A 4 -7.70 -2.51 -26.25
N PRO A 5 -8.04 -1.48 -27.04
CA PRO A 5 -8.98 -0.46 -26.60
C PRO A 5 -10.29 -1.16 -26.23
N ALA A 6 -10.75 -0.91 -25.00
CA ALA A 6 -12.03 -1.45 -24.55
C ALA A 6 -13.14 -0.82 -25.40
N ASP A 7 -14.11 -1.64 -25.84
CA ASP A 7 -15.24 -1.18 -26.64
C ASP A 7 -15.90 0.02 -25.98
N ALA A 8 -15.97 1.15 -26.70
CA ALA A 8 -16.46 2.43 -26.17
C ALA A 8 -17.91 2.34 -25.68
N ASN A 9 -18.70 1.41 -26.24
CA ASN A 9 -20.11 1.19 -25.91
C ASN A 9 -20.32 0.26 -24.71
N LYS A 10 -19.26 -0.34 -24.16
CA LYS A 10 -19.39 -1.21 -23.00
C LYS A 10 -19.73 -0.39 -21.75
N PRO A 11 -20.82 -0.71 -21.03
CA PRO A 11 -21.15 -0.03 -19.78
C PRO A 11 -19.97 -0.03 -18.81
N ARG A 12 -19.74 1.10 -18.13
CA ARG A 12 -18.65 1.24 -17.16
C ARG A 12 -19.07 0.62 -15.82
N GLY A 13 -18.14 -0.08 -15.18
CA GLY A 13 -18.39 -0.79 -13.92
C GLY A 13 -18.98 0.11 -12.82
N PRO A 14 -19.76 -0.47 -11.88
CA PRO A 14 -20.44 0.29 -10.85
C PRO A 14 -19.43 0.88 -9.86
N ILE A 15 -19.69 2.11 -9.42
CA ILE A 15 -18.83 2.81 -8.45
C ILE A 15 -19.13 2.26 -7.06
N THR A 16 -18.08 1.95 -6.29
CA THR A 16 -18.22 1.47 -4.90
C THR A 16 -18.58 2.59 -3.94
N ALA A 17 -19.14 2.25 -2.77
CA ALA A 17 -19.50 3.22 -1.72
C ALA A 17 -18.34 4.15 -1.34
N TYR A 18 -17.15 3.57 -1.13
CA TYR A 18 -15.93 4.35 -0.86
C TYR A 18 -15.51 5.25 -2.03
N ALA A 19 -15.63 4.80 -3.28
CA ALA A 19 -15.26 5.60 -4.43
C ALA A 19 -16.23 6.78 -4.67
N LEU A 20 -17.53 6.59 -4.36
CA LEU A 20 -18.51 7.68 -4.31
C LEU A 20 -18.15 8.70 -3.23
N PHE A 21 -17.76 8.23 -2.04
CA PHE A 21 -17.33 9.09 -0.94
C PHE A 21 -16.05 9.87 -1.26
N VAL A 22 -15.06 9.25 -1.89
CA VAL A 22 -13.84 9.95 -2.32
C VAL A 22 -14.18 11.05 -3.35
N ARG A 23 -15.17 10.81 -4.22
CA ARG A 23 -15.65 11.82 -5.16
C ARG A 23 -16.27 13.02 -4.44
N THR A 24 -17.15 12.79 -3.46
CA THR A 24 -17.76 13.86 -2.68
C THR A 24 -16.72 14.62 -1.86
N CYS A 25 -15.78 13.93 -1.21
CA CYS A 25 -14.70 14.57 -0.47
C CYS A 25 -13.81 15.42 -1.37
N ARG A 26 -13.44 14.93 -2.56
CA ARG A 26 -12.65 15.70 -3.52
C ARG A 26 -13.38 16.97 -3.95
N ASP A 27 -14.69 16.89 -4.19
CA ASP A 27 -15.48 18.04 -4.61
C ASP A 27 -15.68 19.05 -3.46
N GLU A 28 -15.82 18.59 -2.22
CA GLU A 28 -15.80 19.46 -1.03
C GLU A 28 -14.46 20.18 -0.87
N LEU A 29 -13.34 19.48 -1.04
CA LEU A 29 -12.01 20.06 -0.92
C LEU A 29 -11.73 21.07 -2.03
N ARG A 30 -12.14 20.78 -3.27
CA ARG A 30 -12.03 21.73 -4.38
C ARG A 30 -12.86 22.99 -4.13
N ARG A 31 -14.03 22.85 -3.49
CA ARG A 31 -14.87 24.01 -3.14
C ARG A 31 -14.26 24.85 -2.01
N LYS A 32 -13.64 24.23 -1.00
CA LYS A 32 -13.02 24.93 0.14
C LYS A 32 -11.65 25.53 -0.18
N TYR A 33 -10.89 24.90 -1.07
CA TYR A 33 -9.55 25.32 -1.47
C TYR A 33 -9.44 25.40 -3.00
N PRO A 34 -10.16 26.32 -3.66
CA PRO A 34 -10.19 26.43 -5.12
C PRO A 34 -8.86 26.92 -5.73
N GLN A 35 -8.02 27.61 -4.95
CA GLN A 35 -6.71 28.13 -5.38
C GLN A 35 -5.54 27.18 -5.10
N LEU A 36 -5.70 26.22 -4.19
CA LEU A 36 -4.62 25.31 -3.83
C LEU A 36 -4.73 24.08 -4.72
N SER A 37 -3.70 23.81 -5.53
CA SER A 37 -3.57 22.53 -6.23
C SER A 37 -3.46 21.42 -5.18
N VAL A 38 -4.59 20.84 -4.81
CA VAL A 38 -4.65 19.83 -3.76
C VAL A 38 -4.06 18.52 -4.28
N ASP A 39 -2.87 18.17 -3.78
CA ASP A 39 -2.17 16.93 -4.13
C ASP A 39 -3.05 15.70 -3.84
N TYR A 40 -3.13 14.81 -4.84
CA TYR A 40 -3.91 13.57 -4.77
C TYR A 40 -3.56 12.71 -3.55
N ASN A 41 -2.28 12.64 -3.16
CA ASN A 41 -1.81 11.83 -2.03
C ASN A 41 -2.35 12.36 -0.69
N VAL A 42 -2.49 13.68 -0.57
CA VAL A 42 -3.04 14.33 0.62
C VAL A 42 -4.55 14.07 0.72
N ILE A 43 -5.26 14.12 -0.42
CA ILE A 43 -6.70 13.80 -0.48
C ILE A 43 -6.92 12.33 -0.12
N ALA A 44 -6.13 11.42 -0.68
CA ALA A 44 -6.27 9.99 -0.41
C ALA A 44 -6.11 9.66 1.09
N LYS A 45 -5.14 10.29 1.78
CA LYS A 45 -4.94 10.15 3.22
C LYS A 45 -6.13 10.70 4.02
N LYS A 46 -6.52 11.96 3.78
CA LYS A 46 -7.67 12.59 4.47
C LYS A 46 -9.00 11.86 4.24
N CYS A 47 -9.26 11.39 3.02
CA CYS A 47 -10.44 10.58 2.71
C CYS A 47 -10.43 9.25 3.47
N SER A 48 -9.27 8.58 3.58
CA SER A 48 -9.21 7.31 4.30
C SER A 48 -9.46 7.48 5.80
N GLU A 49 -8.90 8.52 6.41
CA GLU A 49 -9.14 8.87 7.82
C GLU A 49 -10.61 9.20 8.07
N ARG A 50 -11.19 10.08 7.23
CA ARG A 50 -12.62 10.46 7.36
C ARG A 50 -13.56 9.27 7.15
N TRP A 51 -13.27 8.38 6.20
CA TRP A 51 -14.09 7.17 6.01
C TRP A 51 -14.04 6.23 7.22
N LYS A 52 -12.89 6.16 7.91
CA LYS A 52 -12.77 5.35 9.14
C LYS A 52 -13.55 5.97 10.30
N SER A 53 -13.47 7.28 10.47
CA SER A 53 -14.17 8.01 11.55
C SER A 53 -15.65 8.29 11.27
N MET A 54 -16.13 8.08 10.04
CA MET A 54 -17.54 8.22 9.69
C MET A 54 -18.44 7.23 10.41
N SER A 55 -19.63 7.72 10.77
CA SER A 55 -20.68 6.92 11.41
C SER A 55 -21.28 5.89 10.44
N ASP A 56 -21.85 4.82 10.98
CA ASP A 56 -22.48 3.76 10.18
C ASP A 56 -23.70 4.27 9.40
N SER A 57 -24.38 5.32 9.88
CA SER A 57 -25.50 5.96 9.19
C SER A 57 -25.04 6.70 7.93
N GLU A 58 -23.92 7.42 7.98
CA GLU A 58 -23.33 8.09 6.81
C GLU A 58 -22.80 7.07 5.80
N LYS A 59 -22.14 6.01 6.29
CA LYS A 59 -21.68 4.90 5.44
C LYS A 59 -22.86 4.19 4.77
N LYS A 60 -23.99 4.01 5.47
CA LYS A 60 -25.21 3.40 4.93
C LYS A 60 -25.71 4.16 3.70
N ARG A 61 -25.76 5.49 3.74
CA ARG A 61 -26.13 6.32 2.57
C ARG A 61 -25.25 6.02 1.35
N PHE A 62 -23.93 5.90 1.53
CA PHE A 62 -23.02 5.56 0.44
C PHE A 62 -23.18 4.11 -0.05
N ASN A 63 -23.49 3.18 0.85
CA ASN A 63 -23.79 1.78 0.49
C ASN A 63 -25.08 1.69 -0.35
N ASP A 64 -26.15 2.39 0.05
CA ASP A 64 -27.42 2.42 -0.69
C ASP A 64 -27.24 2.97 -2.11
N ILE A 65 -26.43 4.02 -2.25
CA ILE A 65 -26.08 4.57 -3.58
C ILE A 65 -25.24 3.56 -4.37
N ALA A 66 -24.28 2.88 -3.74
CA ALA A 66 -23.46 1.86 -4.41
C ALA A 66 -24.27 0.66 -4.87
N ASP A 67 -25.27 0.23 -4.10
CA ASP A 67 -26.19 -0.84 -4.47
C ASP A 67 -27.09 -0.42 -5.64
N SER A 68 -27.55 0.84 -5.62
CA SER A 68 -28.27 1.44 -6.76
C SER A 68 -27.40 1.48 -8.02
N GLN A 69 -26.12 1.84 -7.92
CA GLN A 69 -25.16 1.82 -9.03
C GLN A 69 -24.92 0.39 -9.55
N ARG A 70 -24.82 -0.60 -8.65
CA ARG A 70 -24.69 -2.02 -9.00
C ARG A 70 -25.92 -2.51 -9.76
N LYS A 71 -27.12 -2.11 -9.35
CA LYS A 71 -28.37 -2.48 -10.03
C LYS A 71 -28.43 -1.89 -11.45
N ARG A 72 -28.19 -0.58 -11.59
CA ARG A 72 -28.16 0.10 -12.90
C ARG A 72 -27.16 -0.56 -13.85
N TYR A 73 -25.94 -0.80 -13.38
CA TYR A 73 -24.91 -1.46 -14.20
C TYR A 73 -25.32 -2.87 -14.64
N LYS A 74 -26.03 -3.62 -13.79
CA LYS A 74 -26.52 -4.96 -14.15
C LYS A 74 -27.54 -4.90 -15.29
N GLU A 75 -28.45 -3.93 -15.24
CA GLU A 75 -29.47 -3.70 -16.27
C GLU A 75 -28.82 -3.21 -17.59
N GLU A 76 -27.93 -2.21 -17.51
CA GLU A 76 -27.18 -1.72 -18.67
C GLU A 76 -26.34 -2.83 -19.33
N LEU A 77 -25.71 -3.70 -18.54
CA LEU A 77 -24.94 -4.81 -19.06
C LEU A 77 -25.81 -5.84 -19.77
N ALA A 78 -27.05 -6.07 -19.30
CA ALA A 78 -28.00 -6.95 -19.96
C ALA A 78 -28.45 -6.38 -21.32
N VAL A 79 -28.71 -5.07 -21.38
CA VAL A 79 -29.04 -4.38 -22.65
C VAL A 79 -27.87 -4.44 -23.62
N TYR A 80 -26.66 -4.10 -23.17
CA TYR A 80 -25.45 -4.19 -24.00
C TYR A 80 -25.25 -5.59 -24.55
N GLN A 81 -25.45 -6.61 -23.71
CA GLN A 81 -25.32 -8.00 -24.11
C GLN A 81 -26.35 -8.40 -25.16
N GLN A 82 -27.61 -7.96 -25.00
CA GLN A 82 -28.65 -8.17 -26.00
C GLN A 82 -28.30 -7.50 -27.33
N GLU A 83 -27.80 -6.26 -27.29
CA GLU A 83 -27.37 -5.51 -28.47
C GLU A 83 -26.20 -6.20 -29.19
N GLN A 84 -25.23 -6.75 -28.45
CA GLN A 84 -24.14 -7.52 -29.05
C GLN A 84 -24.67 -8.77 -29.80
N LEU A 85 -25.70 -9.44 -29.27
CA LEU A 85 -26.30 -10.61 -29.93
C LEU A 85 -27.05 -10.22 -31.22
N VAL A 86 -27.83 -9.14 -31.18
CA VAL A 86 -28.54 -8.62 -32.37
C VAL A 86 -27.55 -8.19 -33.45
N LYS A 87 -26.47 -7.51 -33.07
CA LYS A 87 -25.42 -7.08 -34.00
C LYS A 87 -24.67 -8.26 -34.64
N GLN A 88 -24.56 -9.39 -33.93
CA GLN A 88 -23.97 -10.61 -34.46
C GLN A 88 -24.89 -11.29 -35.50
N GLN A 89 -26.21 -11.24 -35.31
CA GLN A 89 -27.19 -11.85 -36.22
C GLN A 89 -27.40 -11.05 -37.52
N GLN A 90 -27.11 -9.74 -37.53
CA GLN A 90 -27.24 -8.88 -38.72
C GLN A 90 -26.05 -8.94 -39.69
N GLN A 91 -25.01 -9.74 -39.40
CA GLN A 91 -23.84 -9.93 -40.28
C GLN A 91 -23.94 -11.14 -41.21
N ASP A 92 -25.00 -11.95 -41.11
CA ASP A 92 -25.27 -13.02 -42.07
C ASP A 92 -26.02 -12.45 -43.31
N PRO A 93 -25.54 -12.65 -44.55
CA PRO A 93 -26.18 -12.07 -45.74
C PRO A 93 -27.58 -12.65 -45.97
N PRO A 94 -28.54 -11.88 -46.53
CA PRO A 94 -29.89 -12.37 -46.77
C PRO A 94 -29.90 -13.26 -48.01
N THR A 95 -29.86 -14.58 -47.83
CA THR A 95 -30.21 -15.51 -48.91
C THR A 95 -31.71 -15.71 -48.95
N SER A 96 -32.25 -15.36 -50.13
CA SER A 96 -33.50 -15.77 -50.76
C SER A 96 -34.82 -15.32 -50.14
N SER A 97 -35.37 -14.29 -50.76
CA SER A 97 -36.74 -14.27 -51.26
C SER A 97 -37.30 -15.68 -51.54
N ILE A 98 -38.38 -16.06 -50.87
CA ILE A 98 -39.57 -16.73 -51.43
C ILE A 98 -40.76 -16.38 -50.54
N LEU A 99 -41.81 -15.94 -51.24
CA LEU A 99 -43.12 -15.51 -50.78
C LEU A 99 -43.92 -16.73 -50.28
N MET A 100 -44.50 -16.69 -49.08
CA MET A 100 -45.94 -16.94 -48.77
C MET A 100 -46.21 -17.01 -47.24
N PRO A 101 -47.41 -16.61 -46.78
CA PRO A 101 -47.83 -16.68 -45.38
C PRO A 101 -48.76 -17.88 -45.11
N THR A 102 -48.49 -18.68 -44.07
CA THR A 102 -49.50 -19.52 -43.42
C THR A 102 -49.28 -19.61 -41.91
N PRO A 103 -50.36 -19.68 -41.10
CA PRO A 103 -50.29 -19.79 -39.65
C PRO A 103 -50.14 -21.26 -39.22
N THR A 104 -49.53 -21.49 -38.06
CA THR A 104 -49.32 -22.78 -37.37
C THR A 104 -47.92 -23.36 -37.52
N THR A 105 -46.98 -22.80 -36.75
CA THR A 105 -45.79 -23.53 -36.30
C THR A 105 -45.82 -23.54 -34.78
N GLN A 106 -46.04 -24.72 -34.19
CA GLN A 106 -45.74 -24.95 -32.79
C GLN A 106 -44.28 -24.63 -32.54
N TYR A 107 -44.03 -23.63 -31.69
CA TYR A 107 -42.70 -23.21 -31.28
C TYR A 107 -42.03 -24.33 -30.45
N PHE A 108 -41.25 -25.18 -31.13
CA PHE A 108 -40.19 -25.95 -30.51
C PHE A 108 -39.06 -25.00 -30.13
N ILE A 109 -38.95 -24.70 -28.84
CA ILE A 109 -37.94 -23.79 -28.27
C ILE A 109 -36.61 -24.55 -28.23
N GLU A 110 -35.62 -24.10 -29.02
CA GLU A 110 -34.27 -24.68 -29.00
C GLU A 110 -33.60 -24.59 -27.61
N PRO A 111 -32.83 -25.61 -27.20
CA PRO A 111 -32.13 -25.66 -25.90
C PRO A 111 -30.91 -24.70 -25.80
N THR A 112 -30.78 -23.75 -26.72
CA THR A 112 -29.66 -22.81 -26.84
C THR A 112 -29.77 -21.60 -25.90
N GLN A 113 -30.94 -21.36 -25.30
CA GLN A 113 -31.19 -20.28 -24.33
C GLN A 113 -30.58 -20.55 -22.92
N GLN A 114 -30.34 -21.82 -22.55
CA GLN A 114 -29.80 -22.15 -21.22
C GLN A 114 -28.27 -22.02 -21.15
N HIS A 115 -27.54 -22.40 -22.21
CA HIS A 115 -26.08 -22.38 -22.23
C HIS A 115 -25.50 -20.95 -22.25
N THR A 116 -26.19 -20.01 -22.92
CA THR A 116 -25.83 -18.58 -22.93
C THR A 116 -26.00 -17.97 -21.54
N LEU A 117 -27.12 -18.19 -20.84
CA LEU A 117 -27.32 -17.66 -19.49
C LEU A 117 -26.30 -18.21 -18.47
N VAL A 118 -25.92 -19.49 -18.55
CA VAL A 118 -24.90 -20.09 -17.68
C VAL A 118 -23.51 -19.50 -17.95
N ASN A 119 -23.16 -19.26 -19.22
CA ASN A 119 -21.87 -18.65 -19.58
C ASN A 119 -21.80 -17.17 -19.20
N ILE A 120 -22.92 -16.45 -19.28
CA ILE A 120 -23.05 -15.07 -18.80
C ILE A 120 -22.86 -15.00 -17.28
N GLN A 121 -23.52 -15.88 -16.53
CA GLN A 121 -23.36 -15.98 -15.08
C GLN A 121 -21.91 -16.34 -14.68
N LYS A 122 -21.27 -17.27 -15.40
CA LYS A 122 -19.86 -17.63 -15.17
C LYS A 122 -18.91 -16.47 -15.47
N ASN A 123 -19.15 -15.71 -16.54
CA ASN A 123 -18.29 -14.58 -16.92
C ASN A 123 -18.45 -13.39 -15.94
N LEU A 124 -19.67 -13.11 -15.47
CA LEU A 124 -19.94 -12.15 -14.40
C LEU A 124 -19.20 -12.50 -13.10
N LYS A 125 -19.27 -13.77 -12.67
CA LYS A 125 -18.51 -14.25 -11.50
C LYS A 125 -17.00 -14.07 -11.69
N ARG A 126 -16.48 -14.30 -12.89
CA ARG A 126 -15.05 -14.19 -13.22
C ARG A 126 -14.55 -12.74 -13.28
N VAL A 127 -15.37 -11.80 -13.77
CA VAL A 127 -15.08 -10.36 -13.77
C VAL A 127 -15.09 -9.80 -12.35
N MET A 128 -16.03 -10.24 -11.50
CA MET A 128 -16.07 -9.84 -10.08
C MET A 128 -14.95 -10.48 -9.24
N ALA A 129 -14.51 -11.70 -9.54
CA ALA A 129 -13.47 -12.43 -8.80
C ALA A 129 -12.02 -11.94 -9.06
N LYS A 130 -11.79 -11.04 -10.02
CA LYS A 130 -10.42 -10.58 -10.38
C LYS A 130 -9.80 -9.62 -9.37
N LYS A 131 -10.58 -9.16 -8.38
CA LYS A 131 -10.09 -8.46 -7.20
C LYS A 131 -9.81 -9.50 -6.11
N ARG A 132 -8.69 -10.21 -6.22
CA ARG A 132 -8.22 -11.09 -5.14
C ARG A 132 -8.04 -10.22 -3.90
N ASP A 133 -8.92 -10.37 -2.91
CA ASP A 133 -8.68 -9.87 -1.57
C ASP A 133 -7.32 -10.38 -1.14
N ARG A 134 -6.40 -9.45 -0.89
CA ARG A 134 -5.15 -9.79 -0.23
C ARG A 134 -5.59 -10.26 1.15
N LYS A 135 -5.70 -11.58 1.34
CA LYS A 135 -5.90 -12.17 2.67
C LYS A 135 -4.95 -11.44 3.62
N GLN A 136 -5.52 -10.90 4.70
CA GLN A 136 -4.76 -10.35 5.81
C GLN A 136 -3.80 -11.47 6.23
N LYS A 137 -2.50 -11.19 6.13
CA LYS A 137 -1.52 -12.16 6.62
C LYS A 137 -1.65 -12.12 8.14
N ASP A 138 -1.70 -13.29 8.77
CA ASP A 138 -1.79 -13.38 10.22
C ASP A 138 -0.70 -12.50 10.85
N PRO A 139 -1.04 -11.58 11.77
CA PRO A 139 -0.06 -10.68 12.37
C PRO A 139 1.09 -11.41 13.06
N HIS A 140 0.85 -12.62 13.55
CA HIS A 140 1.80 -13.48 14.26
C HIS A 140 2.53 -14.47 13.36
N ALA A 141 2.21 -14.54 12.07
CA ALA A 141 2.94 -15.41 11.17
C ALA A 141 4.36 -14.87 10.94
N PRO A 142 5.40 -15.71 11.10
CA PRO A 142 6.77 -15.32 10.78
C PRO A 142 6.85 -14.75 9.36
N LYS A 143 7.59 -13.65 9.19
CA LYS A 143 7.78 -13.01 7.88
C LYS A 143 8.88 -13.72 7.11
N LYS A 144 8.70 -13.85 5.79
CA LYS A 144 9.69 -14.48 4.92
C LYS A 144 11.05 -13.75 5.02
N PRO A 145 12.16 -14.50 5.14
CA PRO A 145 13.49 -13.91 5.24
C PRO A 145 13.90 -13.28 3.90
N LEU A 146 14.74 -12.25 3.97
CA LEU A 146 15.31 -11.62 2.77
C LEU A 146 16.35 -12.55 2.14
N SER A 147 16.32 -12.65 0.81
CA SER A 147 17.34 -13.35 0.02
C SER A 147 18.64 -12.54 -0.05
N ALA A 148 19.76 -13.19 -0.39
CA ALA A 148 21.09 -12.60 -0.51
C ALA A 148 21.11 -11.27 -1.30
N TYR A 149 20.43 -11.23 -2.44
CA TYR A 149 20.30 -10.02 -3.26
C TYR A 149 19.57 -8.89 -2.53
N PHE A 150 18.51 -9.20 -1.77
CA PHE A 150 17.76 -8.20 -1.03
C PHE A 150 18.51 -7.70 0.21
N LEU A 151 19.36 -8.53 0.82
CA LEU A 151 20.29 -8.10 1.86
C LEU A 151 21.31 -7.11 1.30
N PHE A 152 21.92 -7.44 0.16
CA PHE A 152 22.82 -6.54 -0.56
C PHE A 152 22.13 -5.22 -0.93
N CYS A 153 20.91 -5.28 -1.45
CA CYS A 153 20.14 -4.07 -1.76
C CYS A 153 19.84 -3.23 -0.51
N ALA A 154 19.66 -3.84 0.66
CA ALA A 154 19.40 -3.09 1.89
C ALA A 154 20.62 -2.24 2.28
N ASP A 155 21.83 -2.77 2.14
CA ASP A 155 23.07 -2.11 2.53
C ASP A 155 23.54 -1.07 1.48
N GLU A 156 23.33 -1.36 0.19
CA GLU A 156 23.80 -0.50 -0.90
C GLU A 156 22.79 0.57 -1.30
N ARG A 157 21.48 0.34 -1.17
CA ARG A 157 20.45 1.35 -1.50
C ARG A 157 20.66 2.70 -0.82
N PRO A 158 20.99 2.82 0.48
CA PRO A 158 21.27 4.12 1.09
C PRO A 158 22.56 4.76 0.55
N LYS A 159 23.60 3.97 0.22
CA LYS A 159 24.86 4.47 -0.36
C LYS A 159 24.65 5.02 -1.76
N VAL A 160 23.91 4.30 -2.60
CA VAL A 160 23.56 4.73 -3.96
C VAL A 160 22.64 5.94 -3.92
N HIS A 161 21.66 5.96 -3.01
CA HIS A 161 20.77 7.11 -2.84
C HIS A 161 21.50 8.37 -2.36
N SER A 162 22.51 8.22 -1.49
CA SER A 162 23.30 9.35 -0.97
C SER A 162 24.30 9.88 -2.01
N SER A 163 24.89 9.00 -2.82
CA SER A 163 25.85 9.39 -3.87
C SER A 163 25.18 9.87 -5.15
N GLN A 164 24.06 9.28 -5.54
CA GLN A 164 23.25 9.64 -6.69
C GLN A 164 21.96 10.30 -6.19
N GLY A 165 22.11 11.44 -5.50
CA GLY A 165 21.01 12.21 -4.97
C GLY A 165 19.98 12.55 -6.06
N GLY A 166 18.72 12.20 -5.83
CA GLY A 166 17.59 12.59 -6.70
C GLY A 166 17.20 11.60 -7.80
N MET A 167 17.85 10.45 -7.93
CA MET A 167 17.38 9.42 -8.87
C MET A 167 16.13 8.70 -8.34
N SER A 168 15.23 8.35 -9.26
CA SER A 168 14.04 7.56 -8.94
C SER A 168 14.43 6.23 -8.29
N VAL A 169 13.63 5.77 -7.33
CA VAL A 169 13.80 4.45 -6.69
C VAL A 169 13.91 3.32 -7.73
N SER A 170 13.22 3.47 -8.86
CA SER A 170 13.29 2.52 -9.98
C SER A 170 14.68 2.47 -10.63
N ASP A 171 15.34 3.63 -10.79
CA ASP A 171 16.68 3.72 -11.37
C ASP A 171 17.75 3.21 -10.40
N VAL A 172 17.61 3.53 -9.11
CA VAL A 172 18.46 2.95 -8.06
C VAL A 172 18.36 1.42 -8.05
N ALA A 173 17.15 0.87 -8.18
CA ALA A 173 16.96 -0.58 -8.24
C ALA A 173 17.61 -1.23 -9.48
N ARG A 174 17.55 -0.56 -10.64
CA ARG A 174 18.22 -1.01 -11.87
C ARG A 174 19.74 -1.01 -11.70
N GLU A 175 20.27 0.05 -11.12
CA GLU A 175 21.71 0.20 -10.84
C GLU A 175 22.22 -0.88 -9.85
N LEU A 176 21.48 -1.14 -8.77
CA LEU A 176 21.79 -2.20 -7.82
C LEU A 176 21.79 -3.59 -8.48
N GLY A 177 20.90 -3.83 -9.43
CA GLY A 177 20.87 -5.07 -10.21
C GLY A 177 22.12 -5.26 -11.09
N VAL A 178 22.65 -4.18 -11.66
CA VAL A 178 23.91 -4.20 -12.42
C VAL A 178 25.09 -4.44 -11.48
N ARG A 179 25.16 -3.70 -10.36
CA ARG A 179 26.20 -3.89 -9.34
C ARG A 179 26.23 -5.32 -8.81
N TRP A 180 25.08 -5.94 -8.51
CA TRP A 180 25.03 -7.33 -8.06
C TRP A 180 25.57 -8.33 -9.09
N LYS A 181 25.43 -8.06 -10.39
CA LYS A 181 26.06 -8.91 -11.42
C LYS A 181 27.58 -8.78 -11.40
N GLN A 182 28.08 -7.56 -11.19
CA GLN A 182 29.50 -7.21 -11.18
C GLN A 182 30.22 -7.52 -9.85
N THR A 183 29.50 -7.72 -8.73
CA THR A 183 30.15 -8.01 -7.44
C THR A 183 30.94 -9.33 -7.49
N PRO A 184 32.11 -9.39 -6.83
CA PRO A 184 32.94 -10.59 -6.78
C PRO A 184 32.22 -11.72 -6.06
N ALA A 185 32.56 -12.96 -6.43
CA ALA A 185 31.93 -14.16 -5.89
C ALA A 185 32.04 -14.23 -4.35
N GLU A 186 33.13 -13.75 -3.77
CA GLU A 186 33.34 -13.71 -2.31
C GLU A 186 32.27 -12.89 -1.57
N LEU A 187 31.97 -11.70 -2.09
CA LEU A 187 30.95 -10.82 -1.51
C LEU A 187 29.57 -11.46 -1.65
N LYS A 188 29.29 -12.08 -2.79
CA LYS A 188 28.05 -12.84 -3.02
C LYS A 188 27.91 -13.99 -2.03
N THR A 189 28.98 -14.76 -1.80
CA THR A 189 29.01 -15.87 -0.84
C THR A 189 28.73 -15.39 0.58
N LYS A 190 29.29 -14.25 1.01
CA LYS A 190 28.98 -13.66 2.32
C LYS A 190 27.48 -13.37 2.48
N TYR A 191 26.86 -12.77 1.47
CA TYR A 191 25.41 -12.49 1.50
C TYR A 191 24.56 -13.75 1.37
N GLU A 192 25.02 -14.77 0.65
CA GLU A 192 24.35 -16.07 0.53
C GLU A 192 24.39 -16.83 1.85
N GLN A 193 25.53 -16.83 2.55
CA GLN A 193 25.65 -17.37 3.91
C GLN A 193 24.71 -16.64 4.87
N ALA A 194 24.73 -15.30 4.91
CA ALA A 194 23.83 -14.52 5.75
C ALA A 194 22.33 -14.74 5.40
N ALA A 195 22.01 -14.97 4.12
CA ALA A 195 20.67 -15.32 3.69
C ALA A 195 20.28 -16.75 4.12
N SER A 196 21.22 -17.69 4.08
CA SER A 196 21.02 -19.07 4.55
C SER A 196 20.74 -19.12 6.05
N GLU A 197 21.46 -18.34 6.86
CA GLU A 197 21.23 -18.24 8.30
C GLU A 197 19.83 -17.69 8.60
N LYS A 198 19.45 -16.58 7.97
CA LYS A 198 18.10 -16.01 8.09
C LYS A 198 17.01 -16.98 7.63
N LYS A 199 17.30 -17.78 6.60
CA LYS A 199 16.42 -18.83 6.11
C LYS A 199 16.27 -19.97 7.13
N ASN A 200 17.33 -20.33 7.84
CA ASN A 200 17.30 -21.37 8.87
C ASN A 200 16.54 -20.88 10.12
N VAL A 201 16.79 -19.65 10.57
CA VAL A 201 16.06 -19.01 11.67
C VAL A 201 14.56 -18.99 11.38
N TYR A 202 14.16 -18.53 10.19
CA TYR A 202 12.76 -18.53 9.78
C TYR A 202 12.16 -19.93 9.71
N GLN A 203 12.90 -20.93 9.24
CA GLN A 203 12.41 -22.30 9.19
C GLN A 203 12.17 -22.87 10.60
N ALA A 204 13.07 -22.59 11.54
CA ALA A 204 12.90 -22.96 12.95
C ALA A 204 11.70 -22.24 13.58
N GLU A 205 11.57 -20.93 13.37
CA GLU A 205 10.46 -20.12 13.87
C GLU A 205 9.12 -20.56 13.26
N MET A 206 9.09 -20.87 11.95
CA MET A 206 7.90 -21.37 11.27
C MET A 206 7.52 -22.79 11.73
N ALA A 207 8.51 -23.63 12.07
CA ALA A 207 8.25 -24.94 12.66
C ALA A 207 7.62 -24.79 14.04
N LEU A 208 8.12 -23.87 14.88
CA LEU A 208 7.49 -23.53 16.16
C LEU A 208 6.08 -22.97 15.96
N TYR A 209 5.89 -22.04 15.03
CA TYR A 209 4.59 -21.45 14.73
C TYR A 209 3.58 -22.50 14.24
N LYS A 210 4.00 -23.42 13.35
CA LYS A 210 3.12 -24.49 12.86
C LYS A 210 2.73 -25.46 13.99
N ASN A 211 3.66 -25.77 14.88
CA ASN A 211 3.41 -26.62 16.04
C ASN A 211 2.47 -25.90 17.04
N GLN A 212 2.73 -24.64 17.36
CA GLN A 212 1.87 -23.81 18.22
C GLN A 212 0.49 -23.56 17.60
N ALA A 213 0.38 -23.42 16.28
CA ALA A 213 -0.90 -23.27 15.59
C ALA A 213 -1.75 -24.56 15.61
N SER A 214 -1.12 -25.72 15.84
CA SER A 214 -1.83 -27.00 15.98
C SER A 214 -2.28 -27.29 17.41
N THR A 215 -1.65 -26.69 18.41
CA THR A 215 -1.98 -26.80 19.83
C THR A 215 -2.59 -25.49 20.30
N ASN A 216 -3.92 -25.38 20.34
CA ASN A 216 -4.63 -24.17 20.75
C ASN A 216 -4.39 -23.80 22.23
N LEU A 217 -3.21 -23.26 22.53
CA LEU A 217 -2.76 -22.72 23.82
C LEU A 217 -1.70 -21.64 23.53
N SER A 218 -2.04 -20.38 23.84
CA SER A 218 -1.09 -19.27 23.90
C SER A 218 -0.17 -19.46 25.11
N PRO A 219 1.17 -19.38 24.95
CA PRO A 219 1.96 -18.58 25.90
C PRO A 219 3.33 -18.10 25.35
N PRO A 220 4.13 -17.37 26.16
CA PRO A 220 4.00 -16.02 26.68
C PRO A 220 4.88 -15.03 25.89
N GLU A 221 4.70 -13.72 26.13
CA GLU A 221 5.57 -12.65 25.61
C GLU A 221 7.05 -13.01 25.76
N THR A 222 7.78 -13.02 24.64
CA THR A 222 9.24 -12.99 24.66
C THR A 222 9.70 -11.54 24.47
N PRO A 223 10.71 -11.08 25.22
CA PRO A 223 11.01 -9.66 25.41
C PRO A 223 11.40 -8.96 24.10
N GLN A 224 10.88 -7.75 23.96
CA GLN A 224 11.32 -6.78 22.97
C GLN A 224 12.85 -6.62 23.06
N THR A 225 13.55 -6.90 21.97
CA THR A 225 14.91 -6.36 21.75
C THR A 225 14.77 -4.94 21.22
N PRO A 226 15.14 -3.89 21.98
CA PRO A 226 15.11 -2.52 21.49
C PRO A 226 16.26 -2.34 20.49
N SER A 227 15.92 -2.13 19.21
CA SER A 227 16.87 -1.77 18.17
C SER A 227 16.38 -0.55 17.39
N SER A 228 16.49 0.63 18.01
CA SER A 228 17.00 1.87 17.38
C SER A 228 16.65 3.09 18.25
N PRO A 229 17.60 4.01 18.51
CA PRO A 229 17.36 5.23 19.27
C PRO A 229 16.88 6.34 18.34
N HIS A 230 15.57 6.53 18.27
CA HIS A 230 14.98 7.78 17.79
C HIS A 230 13.60 7.95 18.42
N ASP A 231 13.58 8.36 19.69
CA ASP A 231 12.52 9.25 20.17
C ASP A 231 13.09 10.20 21.22
N PHE A 232 13.39 11.39 20.73
CA PHE A 232 13.68 12.60 21.48
C PHE A 232 12.32 13.13 21.94
N GLN A 233 11.98 12.97 23.23
CA GLN A 233 11.06 13.80 24.04
C GLN A 233 10.49 13.01 25.23
N SER A 234 11.35 12.50 26.12
CA SER A 234 10.97 12.35 27.55
C SER A 234 12.18 11.98 28.42
N VAL A 235 13.18 12.87 28.47
CA VAL A 235 14.25 12.82 29.48
C VAL A 235 14.52 14.22 30.01
N SER A 236 13.52 14.84 30.65
CA SER A 236 13.73 16.03 31.48
C SER A 236 13.34 15.83 32.95
N SER A 237 13.12 14.58 33.39
CA SER A 237 12.70 14.32 34.79
C SER A 237 13.61 13.36 35.57
N PHE A 238 14.78 12.98 35.04
CA PHE A 238 15.69 12.04 35.71
C PHE A 238 17.15 12.51 35.79
N MET A 239 17.39 13.82 35.85
CA MET A 239 18.66 14.40 36.33
C MET A 239 18.40 15.59 37.26
N SER A 240 17.48 15.43 38.21
CA SER A 240 17.25 16.42 39.27
C SER A 240 17.10 15.81 40.67
N ILE A 241 17.35 14.51 40.82
CA ILE A 241 17.33 13.81 42.13
C ILE A 241 18.64 13.02 42.29
N GLN A 242 19.79 13.69 42.15
CA GLN A 242 21.06 13.17 42.66
C GLN A 242 22.08 14.29 42.93
N GLN A 243 21.62 15.40 43.51
CA GLN A 243 22.50 16.46 44.00
C GLN A 243 22.05 16.97 45.37
N SER A 244 21.79 16.05 46.29
CA SER A 244 21.44 16.41 47.66
C SER A 244 21.86 15.32 48.65
N SER A 245 23.17 15.12 48.78
CA SER A 245 23.80 14.62 50.02
C SER A 245 25.33 14.57 49.89
N GLN A 246 26.02 15.36 50.73
CA GLN A 246 27.40 15.19 51.23
C GLN A 246 28.55 15.50 50.24
N LEU A 247 29.56 16.34 50.51
CA LEU A 247 30.18 16.80 51.77
C LEU A 247 30.87 18.17 51.59
N GLN A 248 30.86 18.98 52.67
CA GLN A 248 31.86 20.03 52.96
C GLN A 248 33.08 19.41 53.64
N PHE A 249 34.28 19.80 53.21
CA PHE A 249 35.59 19.91 53.92
C PHE A 249 36.67 19.90 52.83
N ASP A 250 37.84 20.54 52.89
CA ASP A 250 38.41 21.75 53.49
C ASP A 250 39.84 21.84 52.87
N HIS A 251 40.30 23.04 52.54
CA HIS A 251 41.68 23.52 52.31
C HIS A 251 42.74 22.66 51.59
N SER A 252 43.37 23.25 50.56
CA SER A 252 44.84 23.27 50.39
C SER A 252 45.25 24.34 49.37
N ASP A 253 45.98 25.34 49.87
CA ASP A 253 46.73 26.36 49.13
C ASP A 253 47.69 25.76 48.09
N THR A 254 47.83 26.43 46.94
CA THR A 254 49.09 26.96 46.39
C THR A 254 48.86 27.39 44.94
N ASN A 255 48.82 28.71 44.69
CA ASN A 255 49.40 29.21 43.44
C ASN A 255 49.99 30.61 43.68
N GLU A 256 51.31 30.63 43.53
CA GLU A 256 52.22 31.75 43.67
C GLU A 256 52.38 32.42 42.29
N ASN A 257 52.68 33.72 42.33
CA ASN A 257 53.06 34.64 41.24
C ASN A 257 51.92 35.35 40.48
N GLN A 258 51.57 36.58 40.85
CA GLN A 258 52.32 37.85 40.66
C GLN A 258 52.32 38.33 39.20
N ALA A 259 51.50 39.34 38.91
CA ALA A 259 51.90 40.57 38.21
C ALA A 259 50.67 41.50 38.06
N ASP A 260 50.47 42.34 39.08
CA ASP A 260 50.02 43.72 38.86
C ASP A 260 51.08 44.42 38.00
N PHE A 261 50.68 45.24 37.02
CA PHE A 261 51.20 46.59 36.75
C PHE A 261 50.65 47.15 35.42
N ASP A 262 50.09 48.38 35.49
CA ASP A 262 49.91 49.39 34.43
C ASP A 262 49.02 49.06 33.21
N THR A 263 48.11 49.92 32.74
CA THR A 263 48.18 51.38 32.64
C THR A 263 46.78 51.95 32.35
N LEU A 264 46.45 53.04 33.05
CA LEU A 264 45.34 53.94 32.78
C LEU A 264 45.87 55.06 31.86
N THR A 265 45.35 55.16 30.64
CA THR A 265 45.45 56.34 29.75
C THR A 265 44.04 56.58 29.21
N HIS A 266 43.30 57.63 29.62
CA HIS A 266 43.34 58.99 29.04
C HIS A 266 43.19 58.91 27.51
N GLU A 267 42.12 59.34 26.85
CA GLU A 267 41.56 60.71 26.81
C GLU A 267 40.10 60.74 26.33
N HIS A 268 39.47 61.87 26.64
CA HIS A 268 38.18 62.39 26.20
C HIS A 268 38.33 63.18 24.88
N ASP A 269 37.20 63.55 24.27
CA ASP A 269 37.00 64.53 23.18
C ASP A 269 37.37 64.02 21.76
N ASP A 270 36.55 64.11 20.71
CA ASP A 270 35.39 64.97 20.36
C ASP A 270 34.30 64.16 19.61
#